data_AF-A0A850PVH3-F1
#
_entry.id   AF-A0A850PVH3-F1
#
_cell.length_a   1.000
_cell.length_b   1.000
_cell.length_c   1.000
_cell.angle_alpha   90.00
_cell.angle_beta   90.00
_cell.angle_gamma   90.00
#
_symmetry.space_group_name_H-M   'P 1'
#
loop_
_entity.id
_entity.type
_entity.pdbx_description
1 polymer ?
#
loop_
_entity_poly.entity_id
_entity_poly.type
_entity_poly.pdbx_seq_one_letter_code
_entity_poly.pdbx_strand_id
1 'polypeptide(L)' 'VFPCGMILKGDLLYIYYGGADKVTGVATMKLSVMLDALVRGSKLGEKE' A
#
# COMPACT_ATOMS: atom_id res chain seq x y z
N VAL A 1 -0.13 0.88 -14.32
CA VAL A 1 0.79 0.20 -13.39
C VAL A 1 0.17 -1.11 -12.98
N PHE A 2 0.96 -2.16 -12.74
CA PHE A 2 0.45 -3.46 -12.28
C PHE A 2 1.30 -3.96 -11.09
N PRO A 3 0.84 -3.82 -9.83
CA PRO A 3 1.59 -4.27 -8.66
C PRO A 3 1.55 -5.80 -8.54
N CYS A 4 2.72 -6.43 -8.38
CA CYS A 4 2.86 -7.90 -8.34
C CYS A 4 3.51 -8.42 -7.05
N GLY A 5 4.06 -7.55 -6.21
CA GLY A 5 4.78 -7.96 -5.03
C GLY A 5 4.90 -6.84 -4.02
N MET A 6 4.86 -7.20 -2.74
CA MET A 6 4.92 -6.25 -1.64
C MET A 6 5.80 -6.80 -0.52
N ILE A 7 6.58 -5.93 0.13
CA ILE A 7 7.34 -6.24 1.34
C ILE A 7 6.93 -5.25 2.42
N LEU A 8 6.52 -5.75 3.58
CA LEU A 8 6.27 -4.94 4.76
C LEU A 8 7.50 -4.98 5.69
N LYS A 9 8.03 -3.80 6.04
CA LYS A 9 9.10 -3.64 7.03
C LYS A 9 8.62 -2.68 8.13
N GLY A 10 8.15 -3.23 9.24
CA GLY A 10 7.48 -2.43 10.26
C GLY A 10 6.21 -1.80 9.66
N ASP A 11 6.08 -0.47 9.77
CA ASP A 11 4.96 0.27 9.16
C ASP A 11 5.26 0.70 7.70
N LEU A 12 6.46 0.44 7.17
CA LEU A 12 6.82 0.86 5.81
C LEU A 12 6.54 -0.27 4.79
N LEU A 13 5.60 -0.02 3.89
CA LEU A 13 5.25 -0.91 2.78
C LEU A 13 6.03 -0.54 1.53
N TYR A 14 6.73 -1.52 0.93
CA TYR A 14 7.36 -1.41 -0.38
C TYR A 14 6.49 -2.14 -1.40
N ILE A 15 6.01 -1.44 -2.42
CA ILE A 15 5.14 -1.99 -3.47
C ILE A 15 5.95 -2.02 -4.78
N TYR A 16 6.21 -3.22 -5.28
CA TYR A 16 6.86 -3.45 -6.56
C TYR A 16 5.81 -3.60 -7.65
N TYR A 17 5.96 -2.84 -8.73
CA TYR A 17 4.97 -2.80 -9.81
C TYR A 17 5.61 -2.74 -11.20
N GLY A 18 4.92 -3.32 -12.18
CA GLY A 18 5.23 -3.16 -13.59
C GLY A 18 4.86 -1.76 -14.10
N GLY A 19 5.82 -1.08 -14.73
CA GLY A 19 5.67 0.20 -15.41
C GLY A 19 5.67 0.00 -16.93
N ALA A 20 4.52 0.28 -17.56
CA ALA A 20 4.30 0.17 -19.01
C ALA A 20 4.80 -1.14 -19.63
N ASP A 21 4.77 -2.25 -18.90
CA ASP A 21 5.28 -3.59 -19.29
C ASP A 21 6.76 -3.60 -19.74
N LYS A 22 7.54 -2.59 -19.35
CA LYS A 22 8.95 -2.44 -19.74
C LYS A 22 9.92 -2.36 -18.56
N VAL A 23 9.44 -1.89 -17.40
CA VAL A 23 10.28 -1.65 -16.23
C VAL A 23 9.61 -2.13 -14.95
N THR A 24 10.42 -2.38 -13.92
CA THR A 24 9.93 -2.59 -12.56
C THR A 24 10.22 -1.34 -11.73
N GLY A 25 9.18 -0.75 -11.16
CA GLY A 25 9.28 0.36 -10.22
C GLY A 25 9.03 -0.10 -8.78
N VAL A 26 9.43 0.75 -7.83
CA VAL A 26 9.09 0.58 -6.40
C VAL A 26 8.53 1.88 -5.85
N ALA A 27 7.43 1.79 -5.12
CA ALA A 27 6.86 2.89 -4.33
C ALA A 27 6.86 2.51 -2.85
N THR A 28 6.94 3.49 -1.97
CA THR A 28 6.86 3.28 -0.53
C THR A 28 5.75 4.10 0.11
N MET A 29 5.05 3.52 1.09
CA MET A 29 4.07 4.23 1.91
C MET A 29 3.94 3.59 3.29
N LYS A 30 3.35 4.33 4.24
CA LYS A 30 2.99 3.74 5.53
C LYS A 30 1.75 2.85 5.40
N LEU A 31 1.79 1.64 5.98
CA LEU A 31 0.66 0.72 5.97
C LEU A 31 -0.52 1.31 6.76
N SER A 32 -0.24 1.93 7.90
CA SER A 32 -1.23 2.65 8.72
C SER A 32 -2.06 3.67 7.91
N VAL A 33 -1.39 4.44 7.04
CA VAL A 33 -2.06 5.43 6.17
C VAL A 33 -2.94 4.75 5.12
N MET A 34 -2.48 3.64 4.54
CA MET A 34 -3.26 2.86 3.59
C MET A 34 -4.51 2.28 4.24
N LEU A 35 -4.36 1.67 5.42
CA LEU A 35 -5.47 1.07 6.16
C LEU A 35 -6.48 2.12 6.59
N ASP A 36 -6.04 3.25 7.16
CA ASP A 36 -6.92 4.37 7.50
C ASP A 36 -7.70 4.84 6.27
N ALA A 37 -7.05 4.91 5.11
CA ALA A 37 -7.72 5.25 3.86
C ALA A 37 -8.81 4.25 3.43
N LEU A 38 -8.58 2.96 3.64
CA LEU A 38 -9.51 1.90 3.26
C LEU A 38 -10.68 1.76 4.24
N VAL A 39 -10.44 1.99 5.54
CA VAL A 39 -11.47 1.83 6.58
C VAL A 39 -12.22 3.12 6.89
N ARG A 40 -11.84 4.25 6.28
CA ARG A 40 -12.58 5.52 6.40
C ARG A 40 -14.05 5.33 6.00
N GLY A 41 -14.95 5.58 6.95
CA GLY A 41 -16.41 5.43 6.77
C GLY A 41 -16.94 4.00 6.96
N SER A 42 -16.09 3.04 7.30
CA SER A 42 -16.49 1.69 7.69
C SER A 42 -16.63 1.58 9.21
N LYS A 43 -17.42 0.61 9.69
CA LYS A 43 -17.55 0.28 11.13
C LYS A 43 -16.21 -0.06 11.80
N LEU A 44 -15.19 -0.44 11.02
CA LEU A 44 -13.84 -0.76 11.49
C LEU A 44 -12.96 0.49 11.68
N GLY A 45 -13.38 1.63 11.13
CA GLY A 45 -12.68 2.91 11.24
C GLY A 45 -13.14 3.76 12.43
N GLU A 46 -14.13 3.29 13.19
CA GLU A 46 -14.52 3.91 14.47
C GLU A 46 -13.38 3.70 15.46
N LYS A 47 -12.60 4.75 15.72
CA LYS A 47 -11.70 4.79 16.86
C LYS A 47 -12.55 5.09 18.09
N GLU A 48 -12.50 4.19 19.09
CA GLU A 48 -12.98 4.46 20.45
C GLU A 48 -12.39 5.75 21.02
#